data_AF-A0AAP2CMY9-F1
#
_entry.id   AF-A0AAP2CMY9-F1
#
_cell.length_a   1.000
_cell.length_b   1.000
_cell.length_c   1.000
_cell.angle_alpha   90.00
_cell.angle_beta   90.00
_cell.angle_gamma   90.00
#
_symmetry.space_group_name_H-M   'P 1'
#
loop_
_entity.id
_entity.type
_entity.pdbx_description
1 polymer ?
#
loop_
_entity_poly.entity_id
_entity_poly.type
_entity_poly.pdbx_seq_one_letter_code
_entity_poly.pdbx_strand_id
1 'polypeptide(L)'
;MKKNILTAIIILSSLLLIIILFKTNTEFQHIEDVSKKQTLFFKTDSERVVTKIITVVGEVDGVFSLNGLDSFGPGKINQEFRSDWYDNKITIEYEPENVTKGNLKIKVELY
;
A
#
# COMPACT_ATOMS: atom_id res chain seq x y z
N MET A 1 7.80 26.07 -39.43
CA MET A 1 8.02 26.21 -37.96
C MET A 1 6.76 26.01 -37.12
N LYS A 2 5.60 26.61 -37.44
CA LYS A 2 4.36 26.46 -36.63
C LYS A 2 3.80 25.03 -36.52
N LYS A 3 3.93 24.20 -37.57
CA LYS A 3 3.43 22.80 -37.56
C LYS A 3 4.13 21.93 -36.50
N ASN A 4 5.44 22.07 -36.33
CA ASN A 4 6.22 21.24 -35.41
C ASN A 4 5.90 21.52 -33.93
N ILE A 5 5.51 22.77 -33.61
CA ILE A 5 5.13 23.17 -32.25
C ILE A 5 3.77 22.55 -31.88
N LEU A 6 2.82 22.53 -32.82
CA LEU A 6 1.50 21.95 -32.59
C LEU A 6 1.59 20.43 -32.34
N THR A 7 2.42 19.72 -33.11
CA THR A 7 2.65 18.29 -32.91
C THR A 7 3.30 17.99 -31.55
N ALA A 8 4.26 18.81 -31.13
CA ALA A 8 4.92 18.66 -29.84
C ALA A 8 3.94 18.84 -28.66
N ILE A 9 3.02 19.81 -28.75
CA ILE A 9 2.00 20.03 -27.72
C ILE A 9 1.05 18.84 -27.63
N ILE A 10 0.61 18.28 -28.77
CA ILE A 10 -0.29 17.12 -28.79
C ILE A 10 0.39 15.89 -28.16
N ILE A 11 1.66 15.63 -28.51
CA ILE A 11 2.42 14.50 -27.94
C ILE A 11 2.59 14.67 -26.44
N LEU A 12 2.98 15.87 -25.97
CA LEU A 12 3.16 16.15 -24.55
C LEU A 12 1.84 15.99 -23.76
N SER A 13 0.73 16.47 -24.33
CA SER A 13 -0.60 16.36 -23.73
C SER A 13 -1.08 14.90 -23.63
N SER A 14 -0.81 14.11 -24.68
CA SER A 14 -1.15 12.68 -24.72
C SER A 14 -0.33 11.88 -23.71
N LEU A 15 0.96 12.20 -23.56
CA LEU A 15 1.84 11.56 -22.59
C LEU A 15 1.44 11.89 -21.15
N LEU A 16 1.06 13.14 -20.89
CA LEU A 16 0.58 13.57 -19.57
C LEU A 16 -0.72 12.84 -19.17
N LEU A 17 -1.63 12.62 -20.13
CA LEU A 17 -2.85 11.85 -19.91
C LEU A 17 -2.55 10.40 -19.51
N ILE A 18 -1.58 9.77 -20.18
CA ILE A 18 -1.12 8.41 -19.86
C ILE A 18 -0.57 8.36 -18.43
N ILE A 19 0.30 9.30 -18.04
CA ILE A 19 0.90 9.32 -16.70
C ILE A 19 -0.17 9.47 -15.60
N ILE A 20 -1.19 10.31 -15.81
CA ILE A 20 -2.29 10.49 -14.85
C ILE A 20 -3.12 9.21 -14.70
N LEU A 21 -3.35 8.48 -15.81
CA LEU A 21 -4.09 7.22 -15.79
C LEU A 21 -3.32 6.07 -15.12
N PHE A 22 -1.98 6.12 -15.10
CA PHE A 22 -1.11 5.12 -14.46
C PHE A 22 -0.70 5.46 -13.03
N LYS A 23 -1.34 6.45 -12.38
CA LYS A 23 -1.06 6.75 -10.97
C LYS A 23 -1.46 5.55 -10.10
N THR A 24 -0.49 4.72 -9.76
CA THR A 24 -0.67 3.63 -8.80
C THR A 24 -0.91 4.27 -7.43
N ASN A 25 -2.07 3.99 -6.83
CA ASN A 25 -2.44 4.43 -5.48
C ASN A 25 -1.59 3.67 -4.45
N THR A 26 -0.32 4.06 -4.37
CA THR A 26 0.70 3.41 -3.56
C THR A 26 1.15 4.38 -2.48
N GLU A 27 0.69 4.15 -1.25
CA GLU A 27 1.14 4.91 -0.08
C GLU A 27 1.52 3.95 1.04
N PHE A 28 2.63 4.24 1.70
CA PHE A 28 2.99 3.58 2.95
C PHE A 28 2.24 4.27 4.09
N GLN A 29 1.44 3.51 4.82
CA GLN A 29 0.87 3.98 6.09
C GLN A 29 1.75 3.49 7.25
N HIS A 30 2.01 4.40 8.17
CA HIS A 30 2.79 4.13 9.38
C HIS A 30 1.85 3.69 10.51
N ILE A 31 2.27 2.73 11.32
CA ILE A 31 1.57 2.36 12.55
C ILE A 31 2.02 3.33 13.64
N GLU A 32 1.16 4.29 14.00
CA GLU A 32 1.52 5.42 14.88
C GLU A 32 1.97 4.97 16.28
N ASP A 33 1.38 3.89 16.79
CA ASP A 33 1.59 3.31 18.11
C ASP A 33 1.45 1.79 17.98
N VAL A 34 2.59 1.12 17.90
CA VAL A 34 2.67 -0.34 17.72
C VAL A 34 2.19 -1.13 18.94
N SER A 35 1.93 -0.47 20.08
CA SER A 35 1.41 -1.16 21.27
C SER A 35 -0.11 -1.28 21.28
N LYS A 36 -0.81 -0.66 20.32
CA LYS A 36 -2.27 -0.63 20.24
C LYS A 36 -2.79 -1.24 18.95
N LYS A 37 -3.98 -1.84 19.03
CA LYS A 37 -4.73 -2.27 17.84
C LYS A 37 -5.02 -1.06 16.96
N GLN A 38 -4.78 -1.19 15.65
CA GLN A 38 -5.04 -0.14 14.67
C GLN A 38 -5.69 -0.71 13.43
N THR A 39 -6.50 0.09 12.75
CA THR A 39 -7.10 -0.27 11.47
C THR A 39 -6.65 0.73 10.43
N LEU A 40 -5.92 0.25 9.43
CA LEU A 40 -5.47 1.03 8.29
C LEU A 40 -6.47 0.90 7.15
N PHE A 41 -6.76 2.03 6.51
CA PHE A 41 -7.68 2.10 5.38
C PHE A 41 -6.95 2.57 4.13
N PHE A 42 -6.93 1.71 3.12
CA PHE A 42 -6.38 2.04 1.81
C PHE A 42 -7.54 2.16 0.83
N LYS A 43 -7.64 3.35 0.21
CA LYS A 43 -8.64 3.60 -0.82
C LYS A 43 -8.09 3.14 -2.17
N THR A 44 -8.93 2.46 -2.94
CA THR A 44 -8.62 2.11 -4.32
C THR A 44 -9.74 2.54 -5.25
N ASP A 45 -9.33 3.00 -6.42
CA ASP A 45 -10.23 3.35 -7.52
C ASP A 45 -10.40 2.18 -8.50
N SER A 46 -9.92 0.98 -8.15
CA SER A 46 -10.11 -0.22 -8.98
C SER A 46 -11.56 -0.67 -8.96
N GLU A 47 -12.19 -0.68 -10.13
CA GLU A 47 -13.53 -1.23 -10.37
C GLU A 47 -13.51 -2.72 -10.79
N ARG A 48 -12.32 -3.34 -10.81
CA ARG A 48 -12.11 -4.72 -11.27
C ARG A 48 -11.26 -5.51 -10.29
N VAL A 49 -11.27 -6.83 -10.46
CA VAL A 49 -10.35 -7.74 -9.77
C VAL A 49 -8.92 -7.31 -10.04
N VAL A 50 -8.17 -7.06 -8.98
CA VAL A 50 -6.75 -6.70 -9.02
C VAL A 50 -5.99 -7.59 -8.07
N THR A 51 -4.71 -7.84 -8.38
CA THR A 51 -3.82 -8.43 -7.40
C THR A 51 -3.43 -7.35 -6.40
N LYS A 52 -3.73 -7.61 -5.13
CA LYS A 52 -3.25 -6.84 -3.99
C LYS A 52 -1.94 -7.41 -3.48
N ILE A 53 -0.94 -6.54 -3.36
CA ILE A 53 0.34 -6.82 -2.71
C ILE A 53 0.41 -5.98 -1.43
N ILE A 54 0.60 -6.63 -0.28
CA ILE A 54 0.78 -5.97 1.02
C ILE A 54 2.23 -6.16 1.43
N THR A 55 2.96 -5.07 1.63
CA THR A 55 4.34 -5.12 2.13
C THR A 55 4.39 -4.60 3.55
N VAL A 56 4.94 -5.39 4.47
CA VAL A 56 5.14 -5.02 5.88
C VAL A 56 6.63 -4.87 6.12
N VAL A 57 7.06 -3.67 6.50
CA VAL A 57 8.48 -3.35 6.73
C VAL A 57 8.65 -2.63 8.05
N GLY A 58 9.64 -3.05 8.83
CA GLY A 58 9.98 -2.35 10.07
C GLY A 58 10.66 -3.23 11.10
N GLU A 59 10.51 -2.88 12.36
CA GLU A 59 11.04 -3.62 13.49
C GLU A 59 10.12 -3.46 14.71
N VAL A 60 9.92 -4.53 15.47
CA VAL A 60 9.14 -4.55 16.72
C VAL A 60 9.82 -5.41 17.77
N ASP A 61 9.51 -5.17 19.04
CA ASP A 61 10.02 -5.95 20.17
C ASP A 61 9.14 -7.16 20.56
N GLY A 62 7.99 -7.33 19.91
CA GLY A 62 7.03 -8.39 20.22
C GLY A 62 6.37 -9.00 18.98
N VAL A 63 5.27 -9.70 19.22
CA VAL A 63 4.44 -10.41 18.25
C VAL A 63 3.18 -9.61 17.94
N PHE A 64 2.82 -9.55 16.66
CA PHE A 64 1.55 -9.01 16.21
C PHE A 64 0.97 -9.85 15.09
N SER A 65 -0.29 -9.63 14.75
CA SER A 65 -0.90 -10.18 13.55
C SER A 65 -1.49 -9.11 12.63
N LEU A 66 -1.69 -9.49 11.37
CA LEU A 66 -2.50 -8.73 10.42
C LEU A 66 -3.77 -9.51 10.06
N ASN A 67 -4.92 -8.84 10.15
CA ASN A 67 -6.25 -9.40 9.86
C ASN A 67 -6.57 -10.71 10.60
N GLY A 68 -5.96 -10.95 11.77
CA GLY A 68 -6.19 -12.13 12.59
C GLY A 68 -5.69 -13.46 12.01
N LEU A 69 -4.86 -13.46 10.96
CA LEU A 69 -4.41 -14.69 10.27
C LEU A 69 -2.91 -14.94 10.41
N ASP A 70 -2.07 -13.96 10.04
CA ASP A 70 -0.62 -14.13 10.00
C ASP A 70 0.02 -13.47 11.23
N SER A 71 0.74 -14.25 12.05
CA SER A 71 1.53 -13.76 13.18
C SER A 71 2.98 -13.49 12.78
N PHE A 72 3.50 -12.33 13.18
CA PHE A 72 4.86 -11.87 12.93
C PHE A 72 5.64 -11.85 14.23
N GLY A 73 6.80 -12.50 14.25
CA GLY A 73 7.69 -12.53 15.41
C GLY A 73 8.43 -11.20 15.65
N PRO A 74 9.12 -11.07 16.79
CA PRO A 74 9.91 -9.90 17.12
C PRO A 74 11.14 -9.74 16.21
N GLY A 75 11.66 -8.52 16.16
CA GLY A 75 12.82 -8.13 15.39
C GLY A 75 12.46 -7.48 14.05
N LYS A 76 13.38 -7.56 13.10
CA LYS A 76 13.26 -6.91 11.79
C LYS A 76 12.29 -7.68 10.89
N ILE A 77 11.36 -6.95 10.29
CA ILE A 77 10.31 -7.49 9.42
C ILE A 77 10.45 -6.88 8.04
N ASN A 78 10.40 -7.74 7.03
CA ASN A 78 10.31 -7.40 5.63
C ASN A 78 9.57 -8.54 4.92
N GLN A 79 8.24 -8.47 4.91
CA GLN A 79 7.36 -9.52 4.40
C GLN A 79 6.43 -8.95 3.33
N GLU A 80 6.12 -9.77 2.34
CA GLU A 80 5.21 -9.43 1.24
C GLU A 80 4.13 -10.50 1.10
N PHE A 81 2.88 -10.06 1.00
CA PHE A 81 1.72 -10.92 0.85
C PHE A 81 1.00 -10.58 -0.45
N ARG A 82 0.65 -11.60 -1.22
CA ARG A 82 -0.09 -11.46 -2.47
C ARG A 82 -1.44 -12.11 -2.34
N SER A 83 -2.49 -11.39 -2.68
CA SER A 83 -3.87 -11.90 -2.67
C SER A 83 -4.70 -11.21 -3.75
N ASP A 84 -5.67 -11.90 -4.33
CA ASP A 84 -6.65 -11.26 -5.20
C ASP A 84 -7.61 -10.40 -4.37
N TRP A 85 -8.00 -9.25 -4.91
CA TRP A 85 -8.88 -8.31 -4.25
C TRP A 85 -9.95 -7.76 -5.19
N TYR A 86 -11.15 -7.58 -4.63
CA TYR A 86 -12.37 -7.29 -5.39
C TYR A 86 -13.08 -6.01 -4.95
N ASP A 87 -12.77 -5.52 -3.73
CA ASP A 87 -13.46 -4.36 -3.14
C ASP A 87 -12.71 -3.04 -3.38
N ASN A 88 -13.44 -1.94 -3.45
CA ASN A 88 -12.88 -0.59 -3.59
C ASN A 88 -12.20 -0.04 -2.31
N LYS A 89 -12.25 -0.79 -1.22
CA LYS A 89 -11.68 -0.42 0.08
C LYS A 89 -10.92 -1.60 0.66
N ILE A 90 -9.64 -1.39 0.94
CA ILE A 90 -8.80 -2.39 1.60
C ILE A 90 -8.66 -1.99 3.05
N THR A 91 -9.01 -2.91 3.94
CA THR A 91 -8.87 -2.74 5.39
C THR A 91 -7.81 -3.69 5.89
N ILE A 92 -6.83 -3.16 6.63
CA ILE A 92 -5.79 -3.95 7.30
C ILE A 92 -5.91 -3.69 8.81
N GLU A 93 -6.23 -4.72 9.57
CA GLU A 93 -6.25 -4.69 11.02
C GLU A 93 -4.89 -5.13 11.55
N TYR A 94 -4.23 -4.24 12.27
CA TYR A 94 -3.01 -4.50 13.02
C TYR A 94 -3.37 -4.84 14.46
N GLU A 95 -2.97 -6.02 14.94
CA GLU A 95 -3.29 -6.52 16.28
C GLU A 95 -2.00 -6.89 17.02
N PRO A 96 -1.50 -6.03 17.94
CA PRO A 96 -0.35 -6.37 18.76
C PRO A 96 -0.77 -7.32 19.89
N GLU A 97 0.06 -8.32 20.17
CA GLU A 97 -0.14 -9.24 21.29
C GLU A 97 0.72 -8.84 22.50
N ASN A 98 2.03 -8.66 22.27
CA ASN A 98 2.99 -8.26 23.31
C ASN A 98 4.03 -7.25 22.79
N VAL A 99 3.67 -6.46 21.77
CA VAL A 99 4.51 -5.37 21.25
C VAL A 99 4.40 -4.15 22.17
N THR A 100 5.53 -3.60 22.58
CA THR A 100 5.58 -2.34 23.35
C THR A 100 6.32 -1.23 22.61
N LYS A 101 7.23 -1.58 21.70
CA LYS A 101 8.07 -0.64 20.96
C LYS A 101 8.35 -1.15 19.55
N GLY A 102 8.57 -0.20 18.65
CA GLY A 102 8.88 -0.52 17.27
C GLY A 102 8.50 0.59 16.31
N ASN A 103 8.74 0.31 15.04
CA ASN A 103 8.42 1.17 13.92
C ASN A 103 8.00 0.27 12.76
N LEU A 104 6.71 0.30 12.42
CA LEU A 104 6.15 -0.49 11.33
C LEU A 104 5.53 0.42 10.27
N LYS A 105 5.72 0.01 9.01
CA LYS A 105 5.08 0.58 7.84
C LYS A 105 4.42 -0.53 7.04
N ILE A 106 3.19 -0.26 6.60
CA ILE A 106 2.42 -1.16 5.76
C ILE A 106 2.14 -0.44 4.45
N LYS A 107 2.50 -1.09 3.35
CA LYS A 107 2.24 -0.65 1.99
C LYS A 107 1.18 -1.54 1.38
N VAL A 108 0.31 -0.94 0.58
CA VAL A 108 -0.60 -1.69 -0.30
C VAL A 108 -0.36 -1.23 -1.73
N GLU A 109 -0.15 -2.19 -2.62
CA GLU A 109 -0.02 -2.00 -4.06
C GLU A 109 -1.04 -2.84 -4.81
N LEU A 110 -1.54 -2.32 -5.92
CA LEU A 110 -2.54 -2.97 -6.75
C LEU A 110 -2.03 -3.08 -8.18
N TYR A 111 -2.20 -4.27 -8.75
CA TYR A 111 -1.76 -4.67 -10.08
C TYR A 111 -2.88 -5.32 -10.88
#